data_AF-A0A8K0CEW0-F1
#
_entry.id   AF-A0A8K0CEW0-F1
#
_cell.length_a   1.000
_cell.length_b   1.000
_cell.length_c   1.000
_cell.angle_alpha   90.00
_cell.angle_beta   90.00
_cell.angle_gamma   90.00
#
_symmetry.space_group_name_H-M   'P 1'
#
loop_
_entity.id
_entity.type
_entity.pdbx_description
1 polymer ?
#
loop_
_entity_poly.entity_id
_entity_poly.type
_entity_poly.pdbx_seq_one_letter_code
_entity_poly.pdbx_strand_id
1 'polypeptide(L)'
;GLTINKIRTLHYYHSSLLKKLSSSSSNKPAKVYAADQIALELEHVVVRLPPYHCIFNPIENIWGLCKEYYNKLIGEESYGREVLSHVAKSDTVTTEVWKSF
;
A
#
# COMPACT_ATOMS: atom_id res chain seq x y z
N GLY A 1 -2.38 18.75 47.06
CA GLY A 1 -0.93 18.50 47.04
C GLY A 1 -0.50 17.41 46.07
N LEU A 2 -0.94 16.16 46.27
CA LEU A 2 -0.40 14.99 45.55
C LEU A 2 -0.86 14.83 44.08
N THR A 3 -2.06 15.29 43.72
CA THR A 3 -2.65 15.06 42.39
C THR A 3 -1.97 15.87 41.28
N ILE A 4 -1.63 17.14 41.58
CA ILE A 4 -1.00 18.05 40.62
C ILE A 4 0.44 17.60 40.29
N ASN A 5 1.16 17.09 41.28
CA ASN A 5 2.51 16.56 41.05
C ASN A 5 2.49 15.30 40.19
N LYS A 6 1.51 14.39 40.38
CA LYS A 6 1.34 13.22 39.49
C LYS A 6 1.08 13.63 38.03
N ILE A 7 0.24 14.64 37.80
CA ILE A 7 -0.04 15.16 36.45
C ILE A 7 1.22 15.77 35.82
N ARG A 8 1.98 16.56 36.58
CA ARG A 8 3.24 17.15 36.10
C ARG A 8 4.29 16.08 35.75
N THR A 9 4.43 15.06 36.57
CA THR A 9 5.36 13.95 36.31
C THR A 9 4.94 13.16 35.08
N LEU A 10 3.64 12.85 34.93
CA LEU A 10 3.11 12.19 33.73
C LEU A 10 3.35 13.01 32.46
N HIS A 11 3.08 14.32 32.50
CA HIS A 11 3.32 15.20 31.37
C HIS A 11 4.80 15.25 30.99
N TYR A 12 5.70 15.39 31.96
CA TYR A 12 7.15 15.37 31.74
C TYR A 12 7.64 14.05 31.13
N TYR A 13 7.13 12.91 31.62
CA TYR A 13 7.49 11.59 31.11
C TYR A 13 7.02 11.41 29.67
N HIS A 14 5.80 11.84 29.35
CA HIS A 14 5.24 11.81 28.01
C HIS A 14 6.05 12.66 27.03
N SER A 15 6.38 13.91 27.39
CA SER A 15 7.21 14.79 26.57
C SER A 15 8.61 14.22 26.31
N SER A 16 9.21 13.59 27.32
CA SER A 16 10.54 12.98 27.20
C SER A 16 10.54 11.74 26.30
N LEU A 17 9.47 10.93 26.38
CA LEU A 17 9.30 9.76 25.53
C LEU A 17 9.09 10.17 24.06
N LEU A 18 8.24 11.16 23.79
CA LEU A 18 8.04 11.70 22.45
C LEU A 18 9.33 12.24 21.84
N LYS A 19 10.14 12.94 22.63
CA LYS A 19 11.44 13.46 22.20
C LYS A 19 12.40 12.31 21.83
N LYS A 20 12.46 11.24 22.64
CA LYS A 20 13.29 10.06 22.38
C LYS A 20 12.84 9.26 21.15
N LEU A 21 11.53 9.18 20.91
CA LEU A 21 10.96 8.59 19.69
C LEU A 21 11.32 9.43 18.45
N SER A 22 11.25 10.76 18.52
CA SER A 22 11.67 11.63 17.42
C SER A 22 13.16 11.47 17.09
N SER A 23 14.05 11.45 18.09
CA SER A 23 15.50 11.37 17.87
C SER A 23 15.98 10.03 17.33
N SER A 24 15.24 8.94 17.58
CA SER A 24 15.57 7.60 17.06
C SER A 24 15.04 7.35 15.65
N SER A 25 14.01 8.08 15.23
CA SER A 25 13.46 8.02 13.87
C SER A 25 14.29 8.83 12.86
N SER A 26 14.98 9.89 13.29
CA SER A 26 15.69 10.83 12.42
C SER A 26 17.11 10.42 12.02
N ASN A 27 17.70 9.40 12.66
CA ASN A 27 19.10 8.99 12.43
C ASN A 27 19.26 7.79 11.49
N LYS A 28 18.17 7.31 10.87
CA LYS A 28 18.27 6.26 9.85
C LYS A 28 18.48 6.93 8.49
N PRO A 29 19.51 6.53 7.71
CA PRO A 29 19.66 7.04 6.36
C PRO A 29 18.37 6.72 5.57
N ALA A 30 17.96 7.65 4.71
CA ALA A 30 16.83 7.43 3.82
C ALA A 30 17.08 6.15 3.01
N LYS A 31 16.06 5.29 2.93
CA LYS A 31 16.16 4.07 2.12
C LYS A 31 16.20 4.48 0.65
N VAL A 32 17.21 3.99 -0.06
CA VAL A 32 17.31 4.13 -1.52
C VAL A 32 16.82 2.85 -2.15
N TYR A 33 15.84 2.94 -3.04
CA TYR A 33 15.28 1.81 -3.76
C TYR A 33 15.67 1.87 -5.24
N ALA A 34 16.08 0.74 -5.81
CA ALA A 34 16.44 0.66 -7.23
C ALA A 34 15.28 1.10 -8.15
N ALA A 35 14.04 0.74 -7.79
CA ALA A 35 12.85 1.16 -8.51
C ALA A 35 12.69 2.69 -8.57
N ASP A 36 13.12 3.41 -7.54
CA ASP A 36 13.02 4.88 -7.51
C ASP A 36 14.05 5.51 -8.44
N GLN A 37 15.24 4.90 -8.55
CA GLN A 37 16.27 5.34 -9.50
C GLN A 37 15.83 5.10 -10.94
N ILE A 38 15.30 3.91 -11.25
CA ILE A 38 14.78 3.59 -12.59
C ILE A 38 13.63 4.54 -12.97
N ALA A 39 12.70 4.80 -12.04
CA ALA A 39 11.62 5.74 -12.29
C ALA A 39 12.15 7.16 -12.56
N LEU A 40 13.14 7.61 -11.79
CA LEU A 40 13.77 8.91 -11.96
C LEU A 40 14.51 9.03 -13.30
N GLU A 41 15.24 8.00 -13.71
CA GLU A 41 15.94 7.92 -15.01
C GLU A 41 14.95 8.03 -16.19
N LEU A 42 13.71 7.60 -16.00
CA LEU A 42 12.62 7.67 -16.98
C LEU A 42 11.71 8.89 -16.78
N GLU A 43 12.12 9.88 -15.98
CA GLU A 43 11.37 11.10 -15.69
C GLU A 43 9.97 10.85 -15.06
N HIS A 44 9.82 9.73 -14.34
CA HIS A 44 8.60 9.37 -13.63
C HIS A 44 8.65 9.76 -12.15
N VAL A 45 7.52 10.25 -11.64
CA VAL A 45 7.33 10.55 -10.22
C VAL A 45 6.71 9.35 -9.51
N VAL A 46 7.38 8.84 -8.48
CA VAL A 46 6.86 7.74 -7.66
C VAL A 46 5.92 8.27 -6.58
N VAL A 47 4.65 7.91 -6.66
CA VAL A 47 3.66 8.18 -5.60
C VAL A 47 3.66 7.02 -4.60
N ARG A 48 3.89 7.33 -3.31
CA ARG A 48 3.88 6.34 -2.23
C ARG A 48 2.53 6.33 -1.51
N LEU A 49 1.96 5.14 -1.37
CA LEU A 49 0.72 4.94 -0.63
C LEU A 49 0.98 4.74 0.86
N PRO A 50 0.02 5.11 1.73
CA PRO A 50 0.05 4.75 3.13
C PRO A 50 0.17 3.23 3.33
N PRO A 51 0.96 2.75 4.31
CA PRO A 51 1.07 1.33 4.61
C PRO A 51 -0.30 0.71 4.94
N TYR A 52 -0.57 -0.50 4.45
CA TYR A 52 -1.82 -1.25 4.69
C TYR A 52 -3.09 -0.64 4.10
N HIS A 53 -2.98 0.31 3.18
CA HIS A 53 -4.11 0.91 2.47
C HIS A 53 -4.10 0.55 0.98
N CYS A 54 -4.21 -0.75 0.67
CA CYS A 54 -4.22 -1.25 -0.71
C CYS A 54 -5.37 -0.72 -1.56
N ILE A 55 -6.46 -0.25 -0.93
CA ILE A 55 -7.60 0.40 -1.60
C ILE A 55 -7.20 1.61 -2.44
N PHE A 56 -6.09 2.28 -2.09
CA PHE A 56 -5.57 3.43 -2.83
C PHE A 56 -4.65 3.03 -3.98
N ASN A 57 -4.41 1.74 -4.18
CA ASN A 57 -3.62 1.23 -5.31
C ASN A 57 -4.58 0.73 -6.40
N PRO A 58 -4.82 1.50 -7.49
CA PRO A 58 -5.81 1.13 -8.50
C PRO A 58 -5.59 -0.26 -9.10
N ILE A 59 -4.33 -0.71 -9.21
CA ILE A 59 -4.02 -2.05 -9.73
C ILE A 59 -4.62 -3.16 -8.84
N GLU A 60 -4.69 -2.97 -7.52
CA GLU A 60 -5.27 -3.98 -6.62
C GLU A 60 -6.78 -4.14 -6.86
N ASN A 61 -7.48 -3.04 -7.14
CA ASN A 61 -8.89 -3.06 -7.50
C ASN A 61 -9.11 -3.82 -8.81
N ILE A 62 -8.28 -3.56 -9.82
CA ILE A 62 -8.33 -4.26 -11.11
C ILE A 62 -8.01 -5.75 -10.95
N TRP A 63 -7.01 -6.10 -10.14
CA TRP A 63 -6.72 -7.50 -9.82
C TRP A 63 -7.88 -8.19 -9.12
N GLY A 64 -8.64 -7.48 -8.28
CA GLY A 64 -9.91 -7.95 -7.71
C GLY A 64 -10.88 -8.41 -8.80
N LEU A 65 -11.16 -7.54 -9.78
CA LEU A 65 -12.05 -7.84 -10.90
C LEU A 65 -11.55 -9.02 -11.75
N CYS A 66 -10.26 -9.06 -12.06
CA CYS A 66 -9.67 -10.17 -12.82
C CYS A 66 -9.83 -11.51 -12.10
N LYS A 67 -9.66 -11.54 -10.77
CA LYS A 67 -9.85 -12.74 -9.95
C LYS A 67 -11.30 -13.19 -9.91
N GLU A 68 -12.25 -12.26 -9.79
CA GLU A 68 -13.67 -12.59 -9.85
C GLU A 68 -14.05 -13.21 -11.19
N TYR A 69 -13.53 -12.67 -12.29
CA TYR A 69 -13.74 -13.24 -13.61
C TYR A 69 -13.09 -14.62 -13.76
N TYR A 70 -11.84 -14.76 -13.30
CA TYR A 70 -11.14 -16.05 -13.25
C TYR A 70 -11.97 -17.10 -12.51
N ASN A 71 -12.42 -16.80 -11.28
CA ASN A 71 -13.23 -17.69 -10.45
C ASN A 71 -14.56 -18.11 -11.10
N LYS A 72 -15.12 -17.30 -11.99
CA LYS A 72 -16.33 -17.67 -12.75
C LYS A 72 -16.04 -18.66 -13.89
N LEU A 73 -14.82 -18.63 -14.43
CA LEU A 73 -14.42 -19.50 -15.55
C LEU A 73 -13.96 -20.87 -15.09
N ILE A 74 -13.26 -20.93 -13.97
CA ILE A 74 -12.86 -22.18 -13.33
C ILE A 74 -13.95 -22.59 -12.37
N GLY A 75 -14.87 -23.44 -12.83
CA GLY A 75 -15.65 -24.29 -11.91
C GLY A 75 -14.70 -25.09 -11.00
N GLU A 76 -15.23 -25.72 -9.95
CA GLU A 76 -14.46 -26.33 -8.84
C GLU A 76 -13.29 -27.26 -9.23
N GLU A 77 -13.20 -27.72 -10.48
CA GLU A 77 -12.30 -28.80 -10.90
C GLU A 77 -11.24 -28.45 -11.95
N SER A 78 -11.14 -27.19 -12.42
CA SER A 78 -10.14 -26.81 -13.43
C SER A 78 -9.17 -25.76 -12.92
N TYR A 79 -7.87 -26.06 -12.91
CA TYR A 79 -6.81 -25.06 -12.69
C TYR A 79 -5.82 -25.18 -13.86
N GLY A 80 -5.69 -24.14 -14.67
CA GLY A 80 -4.80 -24.19 -15.83
C GLY A 80 -4.47 -22.85 -16.46
N ARG A 81 -3.31 -22.80 -17.15
CA ARG A 81 -2.82 -21.64 -17.91
C ARG A 81 -3.79 -21.21 -19.01
N GLU A 82 -4.61 -22.13 -19.51
CA GLU A 82 -5.63 -21.82 -20.53
C GLU A 82 -6.64 -20.81 -20.01
N VAL A 83 -7.03 -20.88 -18.75
CA VAL A 83 -7.98 -19.94 -18.13
C VAL A 83 -7.35 -18.55 -18.03
N LEU A 84 -6.07 -18.45 -17.68
CA LEU A 84 -5.36 -17.16 -17.67
C LEU A 84 -5.35 -16.50 -19.04
N SER A 85 -5.27 -17.29 -20.12
CA SER A 85 -5.36 -16.75 -21.48
C SER A 85 -6.75 -16.17 -21.80
N HIS A 86 -7.82 -16.72 -21.21
CA HIS A 86 -9.17 -16.18 -21.32
C HIS A 86 -9.35 -14.91 -20.49
N VAL A 87 -8.78 -14.85 -19.28
CA VAL A 87 -8.76 -13.63 -18.46
C VAL A 87 -8.04 -12.49 -19.20
N ALA A 88 -6.86 -12.78 -19.76
CA ALA A 88 -6.06 -11.81 -20.49
C ALA A 88 -6.73 -11.30 -21.79
N LYS A 89 -7.59 -12.10 -22.40
CA LYS A 89 -8.36 -11.74 -23.59
C LYS A 89 -9.75 -11.18 -23.27
N SER A 90 -10.14 -11.14 -22.00
CA SER A 90 -11.49 -10.69 -21.65
C SER A 90 -11.57 -9.17 -21.66
N ASP A 91 -12.67 -8.64 -22.20
CA ASP A 91 -13.00 -7.22 -22.18
C ASP A 91 -13.54 -6.74 -20.81
N THR A 92 -13.35 -7.54 -19.75
CA THR A 92 -13.89 -7.25 -18.41
C THR A 92 -13.22 -6.01 -17.80
N VAL A 93 -11.96 -5.75 -18.15
CA VAL A 93 -11.20 -4.59 -17.67
C VAL A 93 -11.00 -3.63 -18.84
N THR A 94 -11.93 -2.71 -19.02
CA THR A 94 -11.84 -1.66 -20.05
C THR A 94 -11.13 -0.40 -19.52
N THR A 95 -10.82 0.53 -20.41
CA THR A 95 -10.29 1.85 -20.04
C THR A 95 -11.23 2.64 -19.14
N GLU A 96 -12.54 2.44 -19.24
CA GLU A 96 -13.56 3.10 -18.44
C GLU A 96 -13.56 2.55 -17.01
N VAL A 97 -13.35 1.24 -16.86
CA VAL A 97 -13.18 0.61 -15.55
C VAL A 97 -11.95 1.18 -14.84
N TRP A 98 -10.82 1.34 -15.55
CA TRP A 98 -9.62 1.98 -14.99
C TRP A 98 -9.86 3.41 -14.53
N LYS A 99 -10.71 4.18 -15.23
CA LYS A 99 -11.04 5.57 -14.88
C LYS A 99 -12.01 5.70 -13.71
N SER A 100 -12.59 4.58 -13.25
CA SER A 100 -13.54 4.56 -12.14
C SER A 100 -12.89 4.48 -10.75
N PHE A 101 -11.56 4.32 -10.71
CA PHE A 101 -10.72 4.29 -9.51
C PHE A 101 -9.79 5.50 -9.46
#